data_AF-A0A925GZ25-F1
#
_entry.id   AF-A0A925GZ25-F1
#
_cell.length_a   1.000
_cell.length_b   1.000
_cell.length_c   1.000
_cell.angle_alpha   90.00
_cell.angle_beta   90.00
_cell.angle_gamma   90.00
#
_symmetry.space_group_name_H-M   'P 1'
#
loop_
_entity.id
_entity.type
_entity.pdbx_description
1 polymer ?
#
loop_
_entity_poly.entity_id
_entity_poly.type
_entity_poly.pdbx_seq_one_letter_code
_entity_poly.pdbx_strand_id
1 'polypeptide(L)'
;MWFARTVLLLIVIGTLLLLLRYVPFALSSYAFYTAMICALVALVGFFRPLPVIWIANRSVAGIALAAAVLVAVMSLLWPPKSQRASETGTLLDHFLPKYEQREFHALRVPAAAEKSWRAVKEVTFADVPAFRILMSIRMAAVGKFRERAAPGSEAILAGIARPGSGFFVLGETPGEEIVIGMAGRPWASETSALRTPEEFVAYAAPGSVR
;
A
#
# COMPACT_ATOMS: atom_id res chain seq x y z
N MET A 1 -18.32 -25.97 20.18
CA MET A 1 -18.19 -24.51 19.98
C MET A 1 -16.80 -23.97 20.28
N TRP A 2 -16.08 -24.46 21.30
CA TRP A 2 -14.73 -23.97 21.66
C TRP A 2 -13.68 -24.22 20.56
N PHE A 3 -13.68 -25.41 19.97
CA PHE A 3 -12.76 -25.79 18.88
C PHE A 3 -12.81 -24.84 17.66
N ALA A 4 -14.01 -24.50 17.18
CA ALA A 4 -14.19 -23.58 16.05
C ALA A 4 -13.67 -22.15 16.36
N ARG A 5 -13.81 -21.69 17.60
CA ARG A 5 -13.28 -20.38 18.04
C ARG A 5 -11.76 -20.39 18.11
N THR A 6 -11.16 -21.47 18.61
CA THR A 6 -9.71 -21.62 18.67
C THR A 6 -9.09 -21.69 17.27
N VAL A 7 -9.71 -22.44 16.35
CA VAL A 7 -9.25 -22.53 14.94
C VAL A 7 -9.34 -21.17 14.26
N LEU A 8 -10.45 -20.45 14.39
CA LEU A 8 -10.60 -19.11 13.83
C LEU A 8 -9.55 -18.14 14.38
N LEU A 9 -9.29 -18.18 15.69
CA LEU A 9 -8.32 -17.32 16.35
C LEU A 9 -6.88 -17.63 15.91
N LEU A 10 -6.55 -18.91 15.71
CA LEU A 10 -5.26 -19.33 15.14
C LEU A 10 -5.12 -18.89 13.68
N ILE A 11 -6.18 -18.94 12.87
CA ILE A 11 -6.18 -18.43 11.51
C ILE A 11 -5.93 -16.91 11.52
N VAL A 12 -6.66 -16.15 12.34
CA VAL A 12 -6.50 -14.69 12.43
C VAL A 12 -5.08 -14.32 12.88
N ILE A 13 -4.55 -14.97 13.92
CA ILE A 13 -3.18 -14.74 14.39
C ILE A 13 -2.18 -15.14 13.30
N GLY A 14 -2.35 -16.31 12.67
CA GLY A 14 -1.48 -16.77 11.60
C GLY A 14 -1.47 -15.82 10.41
N THR A 15 -2.63 -15.32 9.98
CA THR A 15 -2.76 -14.29 8.93
C THR A 15 -2.13 -12.98 9.35
N LEU A 16 -2.33 -12.53 10.60
CA LEU A 16 -1.71 -11.30 11.10
C LEU A 16 -0.18 -11.40 11.12
N LEU A 17 0.37 -12.52 11.60
CA LEU A 17 1.81 -12.78 11.60
C LEU A 17 2.37 -12.85 10.18
N LEU A 18 1.63 -13.48 9.26
CA LEU A 18 2.01 -13.53 7.85
C LEU A 18 1.99 -12.12 7.23
N LEU A 19 0.98 -11.30 7.51
CA LEU A 19 0.91 -9.92 7.03
C LEU A 19 2.02 -9.05 7.62
N LEU A 20 2.29 -9.16 8.93
CA LEU A 20 3.38 -8.43 9.60
C LEU A 20 4.78 -8.81 9.08
N ARG A 21 4.93 -9.98 8.45
CA ARG A 21 6.17 -10.36 7.78
C ARG A 21 6.41 -9.55 6.49
N TYR A 22 5.35 -9.14 5.80
CA TYR A 22 5.44 -8.46 4.51
C TYR A 22 5.14 -6.97 4.59
N VAL A 23 4.39 -6.52 5.61
CA VAL A 23 3.96 -5.14 5.78
C VAL A 23 4.67 -4.53 6.99
N PRO A 24 5.43 -3.43 6.84
CA PRO A 24 6.05 -2.75 7.97
C PRO A 24 4.99 -2.25 8.95
N PHE A 25 5.25 -2.42 10.25
CA PHE A 25 4.29 -2.03 11.29
C PHE A 25 4.13 -0.50 11.35
N ALA A 26 3.01 0.00 10.83
CA ALA A 26 2.62 1.40 10.91
C ALA A 26 1.61 1.60 12.05
N LEU A 27 2.09 1.97 13.25
CA LEU A 27 1.26 2.08 14.47
C LEU A 27 -0.03 2.87 14.25
N SER A 28 0.03 4.00 13.53
CA SER A 28 -1.14 4.84 13.23
C SER A 28 -2.18 4.08 12.39
N SER A 29 -1.77 3.36 11.35
CA SER A 29 -2.67 2.56 10.52
C SER A 29 -3.33 1.43 11.33
N TYR A 30 -2.55 0.68 12.10
CA TYR A 30 -3.08 -0.41 12.93
C TYR A 30 -4.07 0.13 13.98
N ALA A 31 -3.71 1.21 14.69
CA ALA A 31 -4.58 1.85 15.65
C ALA A 31 -5.90 2.34 15.02
N PHE A 32 -5.84 2.95 13.83
CA PHE A 32 -7.01 3.41 13.10
C PHE A 32 -7.95 2.24 12.72
N TYR A 33 -7.44 1.18 12.09
CA TYR A 33 -8.28 0.05 11.68
C TYR A 33 -8.85 -0.73 12.87
N THR A 34 -8.08 -0.91 13.94
CA THR A 34 -8.57 -1.51 15.18
C THR A 34 -9.68 -0.65 15.80
N ALA A 35 -9.48 0.67 15.87
CA ALA A 35 -10.49 1.59 16.37
C ALA A 35 -11.77 1.55 15.53
N MET A 36 -11.67 1.44 14.20
CA MET A 36 -12.83 1.32 13.33
C MET A 36 -13.62 0.02 13.58
N ILE A 37 -12.93 -1.11 13.77
CA ILE A 37 -13.58 -2.39 14.12
C ILE A 37 -14.26 -2.28 15.49
N CYS A 38 -13.57 -1.72 16.49
CA CYS A 38 -14.14 -1.48 17.82
C CYS A 38 -15.37 -0.57 17.77
N ALA A 39 -15.34 0.49 16.95
CA ALA A 39 -16.47 1.39 16.75
C ALA A 39 -17.67 0.67 16.13
N LEU A 40 -17.46 -0.17 15.12
CA LEU A 40 -18.53 -0.97 14.50
C LEU A 40 -19.14 -1.96 15.50
N VAL A 41 -18.31 -2.66 16.28
CA VAL A 41 -18.78 -3.58 17.33
C VAL A 41 -19.56 -2.84 18.42
N ALA A 42 -19.06 -1.68 18.87
CA ALA A 42 -19.74 -0.84 19.84
C ALA A 42 -21.07 -0.30 19.31
N LEU A 43 -21.13 0.09 18.03
CA LEU A 43 -22.36 0.54 17.37
C LEU A 43 -23.41 -0.57 17.34
N VAL A 44 -23.03 -1.81 17.00
CA VAL A 44 -23.95 -2.96 17.08
C VAL A 44 -24.38 -3.21 18.52
N GLY A 45 -23.45 -3.14 19.48
CA GLY A 45 -23.69 -3.26 20.93
C GLY A 45 -24.68 -2.22 21.48
N PHE A 46 -24.74 -1.04 20.87
CA PHE A 46 -25.67 0.03 21.24
C PHE A 46 -27.12 -0.34 20.90
N PHE A 47 -27.35 -0.97 19.76
CA PHE A 47 -28.69 -1.41 19.32
C PHE A 47 -29.09 -2.77 19.87
N ARG A 48 -28.13 -3.71 20.01
CA ARG A 48 -28.33 -5.03 20.59
C ARG A 48 -27.27 -5.30 21.66
N PRO A 49 -27.65 -5.50 22.94
CA PRO A 49 -26.67 -5.84 23.96
C PRO A 49 -25.97 -7.16 23.60
N LEU A 50 -24.64 -7.15 23.63
CA LEU A 50 -23.79 -8.30 23.30
C LEU A 50 -23.07 -8.77 24.58
N PRO A 51 -23.76 -9.48 25.50
CA PRO A 51 -23.19 -9.86 26.79
C PRO A 51 -21.98 -10.82 26.64
N VAL A 52 -21.86 -11.50 25.50
CA VAL A 52 -20.72 -12.37 25.16
C VAL A 52 -19.39 -11.59 25.03
N ILE A 53 -19.44 -10.27 24.78
CA ILE A 53 -18.27 -9.38 24.66
C ILE A 53 -18.22 -8.31 25.75
N TRP A 54 -18.83 -8.55 26.92
CA TRP A 54 -18.80 -7.64 28.08
C TRP A 54 -19.44 -6.24 27.85
N ILE A 55 -20.16 -6.03 26.74
CA ILE A 55 -20.99 -4.83 26.53
C ILE A 55 -22.37 -5.09 27.13
N ALA A 56 -22.47 -4.97 28.46
CA ALA A 56 -23.68 -5.28 29.21
C ALA A 56 -24.82 -4.28 28.94
N ASN A 57 -24.50 -2.98 28.84
CA ASN A 57 -25.49 -1.90 28.78
C ASN A 57 -25.16 -0.88 27.67
N ARG A 58 -26.19 -0.18 27.16
CA ARG A 58 -26.07 0.84 26.09
C ARG A 58 -25.08 1.97 26.43
N SER A 59 -24.93 2.33 27.70
CA SER A 59 -23.97 3.35 28.14
C SER A 59 -22.51 2.90 27.94
N VAL A 60 -22.22 1.63 28.23
CA VAL A 60 -20.88 1.05 28.00
C VAL A 60 -20.57 1.00 26.51
N ALA A 61 -21.57 0.65 25.68
CA ALA A 61 -21.45 0.72 24.22
C ALA A 61 -21.17 2.16 23.74
N GLY A 62 -21.85 3.16 24.30
CA GLY A 62 -21.63 4.57 23.98
C GLY A 62 -20.23 5.06 24.33
N ILE A 63 -19.70 4.71 25.50
CA ILE A 63 -18.33 5.06 25.91
C ILE A 63 -17.30 4.38 25.01
N ALA A 64 -17.49 3.09 24.71
CA ALA A 64 -16.61 2.35 23.82
C ALA A 64 -16.59 2.94 22.40
N LEU A 65 -17.76 3.37 21.89
CA LEU A 65 -17.86 4.05 20.60
C LEU A 65 -17.13 5.39 20.62
N ALA A 66 -17.33 6.21 21.65
CA ALA A 66 -16.65 7.51 21.77
C ALA A 66 -15.12 7.36 21.87
N ALA A 67 -14.64 6.41 22.66
CA ALA A 67 -13.22 6.11 22.78
C ALA A 67 -12.62 5.61 21.46
N ALA A 68 -13.32 4.73 20.74
CA ALA A 68 -12.89 4.25 19.44
C ALA A 68 -12.83 5.37 18.40
N VAL A 69 -13.83 6.25 18.35
CA VAL A 69 -13.81 7.43 17.48
C VAL A 69 -12.64 8.35 17.82
N LEU A 70 -12.38 8.59 19.11
CA LEU A 70 -11.25 9.41 19.55
C LEU A 70 -9.91 8.82 19.08
N VAL A 71 -9.69 7.51 19.27
CA VAL A 71 -8.46 6.84 18.81
C VAL A 71 -8.33 6.89 17.29
N ALA A 72 -9.43 6.71 16.55
CA ALA A 72 -9.43 6.81 15.10
C ALA A 72 -9.03 8.23 14.64
N VAL A 73 -9.60 9.28 15.24
CA VAL A 73 -9.26 10.67 14.94
C VAL A 73 -7.81 10.98 15.30
N MET A 74 -7.34 10.58 16.48
CA MET A 74 -5.96 10.77 16.90
C MET A 74 -4.97 10.05 15.98
N SER A 75 -5.32 8.86 15.48
CA SER A 75 -4.49 8.10 14.54
C SER A 75 -4.41 8.78 13.17
N LEU A 76 -5.50 9.41 12.73
CA LEU A 76 -5.58 10.10 11.44
C LEU A 76 -4.85 11.45 11.44
N LEU A 77 -4.87 12.13 12.59
CA LEU A 77 -4.17 13.40 12.80
C LEU A 77 -2.70 13.21 13.22
N TRP A 78 -2.26 11.96 13.39
CA TRP A 78 -0.88 11.68 13.76
C TRP A 78 0.08 12.08 12.63
N PRO A 79 1.07 12.95 12.89
CA PRO A 79 1.96 13.44 11.83
C PRO A 79 2.78 12.29 11.23
N PRO A 80 2.90 12.25 9.89
CA PRO A 80 3.77 11.27 9.26
C PRO A 80 5.22 11.52 9.68
N LYS A 81 5.94 10.44 10.00
CA LYS A 81 7.36 10.54 10.35
C LYS A 81 8.17 10.65 9.07
N SER A 82 8.75 11.83 8.82
CA SER A 82 9.73 11.99 7.74
C SER A 82 11.04 11.30 8.11
N GLN A 83 11.52 10.43 7.26
CA GLN A 83 12.82 9.78 7.31
C GLN A 83 13.73 10.39 6.25
N ARG A 84 15.04 10.36 6.50
CA ARG A 84 16.05 10.69 5.48
C ARG A 84 16.63 9.40 4.92
N ALA A 85 16.96 9.43 3.64
CA ALA A 85 17.76 8.40 3.03
C ALA A 85 19.05 8.17 3.83
N SER A 86 19.44 6.90 3.94
CA SER A 86 20.74 6.49 4.43
C SER A 86 21.81 7.01 3.46
N GLU A 87 23.03 7.28 3.93
CA GLU A 87 24.15 7.77 3.11
C GLU A 87 24.61 6.78 2.00
N THR A 88 23.90 5.66 1.82
CA THR A 88 24.23 4.55 0.91
C THR A 88 24.23 4.96 -0.57
N GLY A 89 23.67 6.13 -0.93
CA GLY A 89 23.93 6.81 -2.21
C GLY A 89 23.31 6.15 -3.46
N THR A 90 22.15 5.50 -3.34
CA THR A 90 21.43 4.95 -4.53
C THR A 90 20.85 6.06 -5.41
N LEU A 91 20.51 5.76 -6.67
CA LEU A 91 19.81 6.74 -7.52
C LEU A 91 18.46 7.13 -6.91
N LEU A 92 17.75 6.20 -6.27
CA LEU A 92 16.49 6.52 -5.58
C LEU A 92 16.71 7.53 -4.45
N ASP A 93 17.78 7.39 -3.67
CA ASP A 93 18.11 8.31 -2.58
C ASP A 93 18.45 9.72 -3.10
N HIS A 94 18.98 9.83 -4.33
CA HIS A 94 19.23 11.12 -4.99
C HIS A 94 17.93 11.85 -5.33
N PHE A 95 16.95 11.15 -5.91
CA PHE A 95 15.66 11.76 -6.29
C PHE A 95 14.71 11.94 -5.11
N LEU A 96 14.80 11.10 -4.07
CA LEU A 96 13.92 11.12 -2.90
C LEU A 96 14.71 11.05 -1.58
N PRO A 97 15.51 12.08 -1.23
CA PRO A 97 16.36 12.08 -0.04
C PRO A 97 15.59 12.17 1.28
N LYS A 98 14.31 12.57 1.23
CA LYS A 98 13.38 12.63 2.35
C LYS A 98 12.09 11.93 1.95
N TYR A 99 11.64 10.96 2.74
CA TYR A 99 10.43 10.18 2.49
C TYR A 99 9.69 9.90 3.79
N GLU A 100 8.38 9.72 3.72
CA GLU A 100 7.55 9.39 4.89
C GLU A 100 7.30 7.89 5.02
N GLN A 101 7.31 7.19 3.89
CA GLN A 101 7.07 5.75 3.79
C GLN A 101 8.20 5.11 2.99
N ARG A 102 8.60 3.91 3.41
CA ARG A 102 9.58 3.09 2.72
C ARG A 102 9.14 1.64 2.76
N GLU A 103 9.13 1.02 1.59
CA GLU A 103 8.93 -0.40 1.40
C GLU A 103 10.17 -0.95 0.68
N PHE A 104 10.71 -2.07 1.15
CA PHE A 104 11.92 -2.66 0.60
C PHE A 104 11.77 -4.17 0.50
N HIS A 105 11.98 -4.70 -0.70
CA HIS A 105 11.94 -6.13 -1.00
C HIS A 105 13.28 -6.55 -1.61
N ALA A 106 13.83 -7.65 -1.13
CA ALA A 106 15.06 -8.21 -1.65
C ALA A 106 14.93 -9.73 -1.79
N LEU A 107 15.41 -10.25 -2.91
CA LEU A 107 15.47 -11.67 -3.20
C LEU A 107 16.82 -12.01 -3.81
N ARG A 108 17.45 -13.11 -3.35
CA ARG A 108 18.66 -13.63 -3.99
C ARG A 108 18.26 -14.47 -5.20
N VAL A 109 18.75 -14.08 -6.38
CA VAL A 109 18.51 -14.80 -7.64
C VAL A 109 19.79 -15.53 -8.04
N PRO A 110 19.78 -16.86 -8.21
CA PRO A 110 20.94 -17.62 -8.65
C PRO A 110 21.15 -17.47 -10.17
N ALA A 111 21.44 -16.25 -10.63
CA ALA A 111 21.70 -15.91 -12.02
C ALA A 111 22.72 -14.76 -12.10
N ALA A 112 23.42 -14.66 -13.24
CA ALA A 112 24.28 -13.51 -13.53
C ALA A 112 23.47 -12.20 -13.56
N ALA A 113 24.08 -11.09 -13.14
CA ALA A 113 23.43 -9.79 -13.03
C ALA A 113 22.81 -9.34 -14.37
N GLU A 114 23.51 -9.55 -15.47
CA GLU A 114 23.09 -9.20 -16.83
C GLU A 114 21.83 -9.97 -17.24
N LYS A 115 21.71 -11.23 -16.82
CA LYS A 115 20.52 -12.06 -17.10
C LYS A 115 19.32 -11.57 -16.28
N SER A 116 19.53 -11.26 -15.00
CA SER A 116 18.50 -10.68 -14.14
C SER A 116 18.04 -9.32 -14.65
N TRP A 117 18.97 -8.47 -15.07
CA TRP A 117 18.69 -7.16 -15.65
C TRP A 117 17.83 -7.27 -16.91
N ARG A 118 18.21 -8.15 -17.84
CA ARG A 118 17.42 -8.42 -19.05
C ARG A 118 16.02 -8.90 -18.71
N ALA A 119 15.88 -9.84 -17.78
CA ALA A 119 14.59 -10.33 -17.33
C ALA A 119 13.70 -9.21 -16.76
N VAL A 120 14.27 -8.27 -16.00
CA VAL A 120 13.56 -7.08 -15.49
C VAL A 120 13.11 -6.16 -16.63
N LYS A 121 13.91 -5.99 -17.69
CA LYS A 121 13.54 -5.16 -18.86
C LYS A 121 12.49 -5.82 -19.76
N GLU A 122 12.44 -7.14 -19.81
CA GLU A 122 11.60 -7.90 -20.76
C GLU A 122 10.29 -8.42 -20.15
N VAL A 123 10.20 -8.54 -18.81
CA VAL A 123 9.01 -9.08 -18.14
C VAL A 123 7.75 -8.29 -18.49
N THR A 124 6.68 -9.00 -18.83
CA THR A 124 5.38 -8.44 -19.19
C THR A 124 4.38 -8.64 -18.05
N PHE A 125 3.25 -7.91 -18.09
CA PHE A 125 2.17 -8.16 -17.13
C PHE A 125 1.51 -9.53 -17.31
N ALA A 126 1.69 -10.18 -18.47
CA ALA A 126 1.19 -11.53 -18.71
C ALA A 126 1.97 -12.59 -17.90
N ASP A 127 3.25 -12.31 -17.63
CA ASP A 127 4.16 -13.20 -16.89
C ASP A 127 3.93 -13.18 -15.37
N VAL A 128 3.07 -12.28 -14.86
CA VAL A 128 2.77 -12.11 -13.44
C VAL A 128 1.30 -12.48 -13.15
N PRO A 129 0.96 -13.76 -12.90
CA PRO A 129 -0.42 -14.19 -12.67
C PRO A 129 -1.12 -13.45 -11.52
N ALA A 130 -0.38 -13.15 -10.45
CA ALA A 130 -0.90 -12.41 -9.31
C ALA A 130 -1.38 -11.00 -9.71
N PHE A 131 -0.65 -10.31 -10.59
CA PHE A 131 -1.05 -9.00 -11.10
C PHE A 131 -2.40 -9.06 -11.81
N ARG A 132 -2.62 -10.09 -12.65
CA ARG A 132 -3.89 -10.29 -13.37
C ARG A 132 -5.06 -10.47 -12.42
N ILE A 133 -4.87 -11.25 -11.35
CA ILE A 133 -5.90 -11.48 -10.34
C ILE A 133 -6.20 -10.17 -9.60
N LEU A 134 -5.17 -9.47 -9.11
CA LEU A 134 -5.34 -8.22 -8.37
C LEU A 134 -6.02 -7.14 -9.20
N MET A 135 -5.64 -6.98 -10.48
CA MET A 135 -6.29 -6.02 -11.36
C MET A 135 -7.73 -6.42 -11.70
N SER A 136 -8.02 -7.72 -11.83
CA SER A 136 -9.40 -8.18 -12.01
C SER A 136 -10.28 -7.84 -10.80
N ILE A 137 -9.74 -8.02 -9.58
CA ILE A 137 -10.41 -7.63 -8.34
C ILE A 137 -10.63 -6.11 -8.29
N ARG A 138 -9.60 -5.32 -8.63
CA ARG A 138 -9.69 -3.85 -8.69
C ARG A 138 -10.78 -3.40 -9.65
N MET A 139 -10.81 -3.95 -10.86
CA MET A 139 -11.81 -3.61 -11.88
C MET A 139 -13.23 -4.04 -11.48
N ALA A 140 -13.37 -5.18 -10.81
CA ALA A 140 -14.64 -5.61 -10.24
C ALA A 140 -15.15 -4.63 -9.17
N ALA A 141 -14.27 -4.17 -8.27
CA ALA A 141 -14.62 -3.25 -7.20
C ALA A 141 -15.09 -1.88 -7.71
N VAL A 142 -14.64 -1.45 -8.89
CA VAL A 142 -15.07 -0.19 -9.53
C VAL A 142 -16.20 -0.39 -10.57
N GLY A 143 -16.84 -1.56 -10.59
CA GLY A 143 -17.98 -1.85 -11.47
C GLY A 143 -17.63 -2.06 -12.95
N LYS A 144 -16.35 -2.17 -13.29
CA LYS A 144 -15.86 -2.31 -14.68
C LYS A 144 -15.53 -3.76 -15.04
N PHE A 145 -16.36 -4.71 -14.61
CA PHE A 145 -16.11 -6.16 -14.74
C PHE A 145 -15.97 -6.65 -16.20
N ARG A 146 -16.58 -5.93 -17.17
CA ARG A 146 -16.57 -6.30 -18.60
C ARG A 146 -15.38 -5.73 -19.39
N GLU A 147 -14.67 -4.75 -18.84
CA GLU A 147 -13.42 -4.27 -19.43
C GLU A 147 -12.31 -5.22 -18.99
N ARG A 148 -12.13 -6.31 -19.75
CA ARG A 148 -10.97 -7.17 -19.58
C ARG A 148 -9.75 -6.34 -19.99
N ALA A 149 -8.99 -5.83 -19.02
CA ALA A 149 -7.63 -5.40 -19.30
C ALA A 149 -6.87 -6.66 -19.74
N ALA A 150 -6.78 -6.89 -21.05
CA ALA A 150 -5.86 -7.89 -21.57
C ALA A 150 -4.46 -7.47 -21.10
N PRO A 151 -3.72 -8.33 -20.39
CA PRO A 151 -2.36 -7.99 -20.02
C PRO A 151 -1.61 -7.72 -21.32
N GLY A 152 -1.07 -6.51 -21.45
CA GLY A 152 -0.30 -6.14 -22.63
C GLY A 152 0.86 -7.12 -22.80
N SER A 153 1.14 -7.49 -24.05
CA SER A 153 2.34 -8.25 -24.42
C SER A 153 3.63 -7.41 -24.36
N GLU A 154 3.50 -6.14 -24.00
CA GLU A 154 4.61 -5.23 -23.81
C GLU A 154 5.25 -5.44 -22.42
N ALA A 155 6.55 -5.20 -22.35
CA ALA A 155 7.29 -5.14 -21.10
C ALA A 155 6.68 -4.14 -20.11
N ILE A 156 6.66 -4.51 -18.83
CA ILE A 156 6.08 -3.71 -17.73
C ILE A 156 6.68 -2.30 -17.72
N LEU A 157 8.01 -2.18 -17.84
CA LEU A 157 8.69 -0.88 -17.81
C LEU A 157 8.29 0.02 -18.98
N ALA A 158 8.15 -0.56 -20.17
CA ALA A 158 7.71 0.20 -21.34
C ALA A 158 6.25 0.67 -21.18
N GLY A 159 5.38 -0.19 -20.66
CA GLY A 159 3.99 0.16 -20.33
C GLY A 159 3.87 1.26 -19.28
N ILE A 160 4.70 1.22 -18.24
CA ILE A 160 4.77 2.23 -17.17
C ILE A 160 5.34 3.55 -17.70
N ALA A 161 6.30 3.53 -18.62
CA ALA A 161 6.88 4.75 -19.20
C ALA A 161 6.03 5.39 -20.31
N ARG A 162 4.85 4.83 -20.64
CA ARG A 162 3.98 5.40 -21.68
C ARG A 162 3.48 6.80 -21.32
N PRO A 163 3.40 7.72 -22.30
CA PRO A 163 2.73 9.01 -22.09
C PRO A 163 1.31 8.81 -21.52
N GLY A 164 1.02 9.47 -20.40
CA GLY A 164 -0.29 9.40 -19.74
C GLY A 164 -0.45 8.29 -18.70
N SER A 165 0.56 7.45 -18.46
CA SER A 165 0.55 6.46 -17.35
C SER A 165 0.59 7.13 -15.96
N GLY A 166 1.11 8.35 -15.88
CA GLY A 166 1.43 9.05 -14.64
C GLY A 166 2.78 8.65 -14.02
N PHE A 167 3.50 7.71 -14.63
CA PHE A 167 4.83 7.27 -14.23
C PHE A 167 5.85 7.59 -15.32
N PHE A 168 7.11 7.75 -14.93
CA PHE A 168 8.22 7.92 -15.86
C PHE A 168 9.54 7.52 -15.23
N VAL A 169 10.55 7.24 -16.07
CA VAL A 169 11.89 6.86 -15.61
C VAL A 169 12.64 8.12 -15.18
N LEU A 170 13.09 8.16 -13.93
CA LEU A 170 13.89 9.25 -13.36
C LEU A 170 15.39 9.07 -13.63
N GLY A 171 15.86 7.82 -13.61
CA GLY A 171 17.26 7.49 -13.86
C GLY A 171 17.46 5.98 -13.99
N GLU A 172 18.54 5.59 -14.67
CA GLU A 172 18.91 4.19 -14.88
C GLU A 172 20.44 4.07 -14.87
N THR A 173 20.96 3.19 -14.00
CA THR A 173 22.32 2.67 -14.05
C THR A 173 22.24 1.27 -14.66
N PRO A 174 22.64 1.07 -15.93
CA PRO A 174 22.46 -0.19 -16.62
C PRO A 174 23.09 -1.37 -15.88
N GLY A 175 22.30 -2.41 -15.64
CA GLY A 175 22.73 -3.62 -14.91
C GLY A 175 22.57 -3.54 -13.39
N GLU A 176 22.25 -2.36 -12.84
CA GLU A 176 22.27 -2.12 -11.39
C GLU A 176 20.95 -1.56 -10.85
N GLU A 177 20.46 -0.44 -11.39
CA GLU A 177 19.34 0.29 -10.79
C GLU A 177 18.47 1.01 -11.85
N ILE A 178 17.15 0.96 -11.70
CA ILE A 178 16.19 1.76 -12.47
C ILE A 178 15.27 2.45 -11.47
N VAL A 179 15.13 3.77 -11.59
CA VAL A 179 14.24 4.58 -10.74
C VAL A 179 13.06 5.05 -11.57
N ILE A 180 11.85 4.77 -11.06
CA ILE A 180 10.59 5.20 -11.65
C ILE A 180 9.91 6.15 -10.69
N GLY A 181 9.54 7.33 -11.16
CA GLY A 181 8.85 8.35 -10.40
C GLY A 181 7.39 8.47 -10.81
N MET A 182 6.58 8.96 -9.87
CA MET A 182 5.21 9.43 -10.08
C MET A 182 4.96 10.55 -9.09
N ALA A 183 4.26 11.60 -9.52
CA ALA A 183 3.82 12.64 -8.60
C ALA A 183 2.33 12.94 -8.81
N GLY A 184 1.64 13.37 -7.76
CA GLY A 184 0.23 13.73 -7.82
C GLY A 184 -0.57 13.23 -6.61
N ARG A 185 -1.84 12.92 -6.86
CA ARG A 185 -2.80 12.41 -5.87
C ARG A 185 -3.34 11.07 -6.36
N PRO A 186 -2.63 9.95 -6.10
CA PRO A 186 -3.04 8.64 -6.58
C PRO A 186 -4.44 8.24 -6.09
N TRP A 187 -4.82 8.68 -4.89
CA TRP A 187 -6.16 8.44 -4.32
C TRP A 187 -7.28 9.22 -5.02
N ALA A 188 -6.96 10.31 -5.72
CA ALA A 188 -7.90 11.06 -6.56
C ALA A 188 -7.83 10.67 -8.04
N SER A 189 -6.96 9.72 -8.40
CA SER A 189 -6.63 9.39 -9.80
C SER A 189 -6.12 10.61 -10.60
N GLU A 190 -5.47 11.55 -9.92
CA GLU A 190 -4.82 12.72 -10.51
C GLU A 190 -3.32 12.49 -10.51
N THR A 191 -2.72 12.37 -11.69
CA THR A 191 -1.26 12.30 -11.85
C THR A 191 -0.76 13.60 -12.44
N SER A 192 0.40 14.06 -11.97
CA SER A 192 1.09 15.21 -12.55
C SER A 192 1.71 14.81 -13.88
N ALA A 193 1.60 15.69 -14.88
CA ALA A 193 2.16 15.48 -16.21
C ALA A 193 3.67 15.82 -16.25
N LEU A 194 4.43 15.34 -15.26
CA LEU A 194 5.87 15.56 -15.20
C LEU A 194 6.56 14.82 -16.35
N ARG A 195 7.61 15.43 -16.91
CA ARG A 195 8.35 14.90 -18.07
C ARG A 195 9.84 14.78 -17.83
N THR A 196 10.37 15.42 -16.78
CA THR A 196 11.80 15.45 -16.50
C THR A 196 12.10 15.11 -15.04
N PRO A 197 13.28 14.56 -14.73
CA PRO A 197 13.71 14.34 -13.36
C PRO A 197 13.78 15.64 -12.54
N GLU A 198 14.12 16.76 -13.17
CA GLU A 198 14.18 18.07 -12.51
C GLU A 198 12.79 18.54 -12.08
N GLU A 199 11.77 18.33 -12.92
CA GLU A 199 10.38 18.62 -12.58
C GLU A 199 9.89 17.77 -11.38
N PHE A 200 10.33 16.51 -11.30
CA PHE A 200 10.04 15.64 -10.14
C PHE A 200 10.64 16.19 -8.85
N VAL A 201 11.92 16.57 -8.87
CA VAL A 201 12.63 17.11 -7.71
C VAL A 201 12.09 18.49 -7.30
N ALA A 202 11.55 19.26 -8.24
CA ALA A 202 10.89 20.53 -7.95
C ALA A 202 9.43 20.38 -7.46
N TYR A 203 8.81 19.21 -7.67
CA TYR A 203 7.39 19.02 -7.36
C TYR A 203 7.09 19.07 -5.86
N ALA A 204 6.22 20.02 -5.46
CA ALA A 204 5.84 20.25 -4.06
C ALA A 204 4.40 20.76 -3.91
N ALA A 205 3.45 20.22 -4.69
CA ALA A 205 2.06 20.67 -4.61
C ALA A 205 1.40 20.25 -3.27
N PRO A 206 0.63 21.14 -2.59
CA PRO A 206 0.00 20.80 -1.32
C PRO A 206 -0.96 19.61 -1.40
N GLY A 207 -0.89 18.73 -0.41
CA GLY A 207 -1.73 17.53 -0.35
C GLY A 207 -1.51 16.59 -1.53
N SER A 208 -0.28 16.48 -2.01
CA SER A 208 0.12 15.54 -3.06
C SER A 208 1.40 14.82 -2.64
N VAL A 209 1.71 13.72 -3.33
CA VAL A 209 2.89 12.90 -3.08
C VAL A 209 3.78 12.86 -4.31
N ARG A 210 5.04 12.48 -4.08
CA ARG A 210 6.01 12.05 -5.08
C ARG A 210 6.82 10.89 -4.51
#